data_AF-A0A3N5MSB5-F1
#
_entry.id   AF-A0A3N5MSB5-F1
#
_cell.length_a   1.000
_cell.length_b   1.000
_cell.length_c   1.000
_cell.angle_alpha   90.00
_cell.angle_beta   90.00
_cell.angle_gamma   90.00
#
_symmetry.space_group_name_H-M   'P 1'
#
loop_
_entity.id
_entity.type
_entity.pdbx_description
1 polymer ?
#
loop_
_entity_poly.entity_id
_entity_poly.type
_entity_poly.pdbx_seq_one_letter_code
_entity_poly.pdbx_strand_id
1 'polypeptide(L)'
;MPAYYFAMEGYHAGEKSDPADDTLITIQYQKIDLATGEPLDKLTILKEWESSEKSIVTTFYHQFFNPEVRVTHFIPVGVNLDYAYEMIIAKCKKYNLPLITSYRLYYERPRLDLGPVLVLLNDGRFAGARLDTFSSKKSDAGRINTWYEKKEFKPIEHTIRKEAESFLKLFQYLSKYKTRLGIARKGKPAHEKPEQTTHPVNPETTLPPHPESPAPSVGTPRKQAETRNPDPHKRSAQLAKAEPRSPRKSPAQTISPEKRSSVPRNQLLKYSPTKKSDGRKYR
;
A
#
# COMPACT_ATOMS: atom_id res chain seq x y z
N MET A 1 -11.68 8.79 2.61
CA MET A 1 -10.31 8.78 3.18
C MET A 1 -9.32 8.90 2.04
N PRO A 2 -8.24 9.70 2.16
CA PRO A 2 -7.30 9.90 1.06
C PRO A 2 -6.46 8.64 0.80
N ALA A 3 -6.62 8.07 -0.39
CA ALA A 3 -5.82 6.95 -0.88
C ALA A 3 -4.75 7.45 -1.84
N TYR A 4 -3.62 6.76 -1.86
CA TYR A 4 -2.48 7.12 -2.70
C TYR A 4 -1.97 5.90 -3.43
N TYR A 5 -1.80 6.01 -4.75
CA TYR A 5 -0.80 5.17 -5.41
C TYR A 5 0.53 5.37 -4.68
N PHE A 6 1.22 4.29 -4.37
CA PHE A 6 2.48 4.34 -3.63
C PHE A 6 3.43 3.23 -4.10
N ALA A 7 4.67 3.61 -4.38
CA ALA A 7 5.77 2.71 -4.65
C ALA A 7 7.10 3.35 -4.24
N MET A 8 8.12 2.52 -4.12
CA MET A 8 9.49 2.91 -3.81
C MET A 8 10.43 2.15 -4.73
N GLU A 9 11.53 2.79 -5.09
CA GLU A 9 12.60 2.15 -5.84
C GLU A 9 13.87 2.17 -4.98
N GLY A 10 14.49 0.99 -4.85
CA GLY A 10 15.74 0.79 -4.12
C GLY A 10 16.86 0.35 -5.06
N TYR A 11 18.07 0.82 -4.79
CA TYR A 11 19.30 0.31 -5.38
C TYR A 11 19.92 -0.74 -4.45
N HIS A 12 20.24 -1.90 -4.98
CA HIS A 12 20.93 -2.97 -4.26
C HIS A 12 22.18 -3.43 -5.02
N ALA A 13 23.30 -3.54 -4.31
CA ALA A 13 24.57 -4.02 -4.87
C ALA A 13 24.67 -5.55 -4.89
N GLY A 14 23.85 -6.25 -4.09
CA GLY A 14 23.85 -7.70 -3.96
C GLY A 14 22.96 -8.42 -4.98
N GLU A 15 23.00 -9.76 -4.95
CA GLU A 15 22.20 -10.63 -5.83
C GLU A 15 20.69 -10.52 -5.55
N LYS A 16 20.31 -10.10 -4.33
CA LYS A 16 18.93 -9.96 -3.90
C LYS A 16 18.71 -8.62 -3.20
N SER A 17 17.56 -8.01 -3.45
CA SER A 17 17.09 -6.81 -2.76
C SER A 17 16.77 -7.11 -1.30
N ASP A 18 17.25 -6.28 -0.38
CA ASP A 18 16.93 -6.32 1.06
C ASP A 18 16.52 -4.90 1.52
N PRO A 19 15.27 -4.68 1.98
CA PRO A 19 14.82 -3.35 2.38
C PRO A 19 15.63 -2.73 3.54
N ALA A 20 16.34 -3.55 4.33
CA ALA A 20 17.20 -3.06 5.40
C ALA A 20 18.49 -2.40 4.87
N ASP A 21 19.06 -2.96 3.81
CA ASP A 21 20.39 -2.60 3.29
C ASP A 21 20.33 -1.77 2.00
N ASP A 22 19.31 -1.97 1.17
CA ASP A 22 19.13 -1.32 -0.13
C ASP A 22 19.09 0.19 0.01
N THR A 23 19.80 0.93 -0.84
CA THR A 23 19.73 2.40 -0.88
C THR A 23 18.40 2.83 -1.47
N LEU A 24 17.58 3.59 -0.75
CA LEU A 24 16.33 4.11 -1.29
C LEU A 24 16.62 5.25 -2.28
N ILE A 25 16.26 5.07 -3.55
CA ILE A 25 16.56 6.04 -4.60
C ILE A 25 15.38 6.97 -4.90
N THR A 26 14.15 6.44 -4.85
CA THR A 26 12.94 7.26 -5.05
C THR A 26 11.78 6.84 -4.19
N ILE A 27 10.94 7.82 -3.83
CA ILE A 27 9.61 7.60 -3.26
C ILE A 27 8.59 8.25 -4.18
N GLN A 28 7.64 7.48 -4.69
CA GLN A 28 6.61 7.96 -5.59
C GLN A 28 5.22 7.75 -5.00
N TYR A 29 4.41 8.80 -5.05
CA TYR A 29 3.03 8.74 -4.60
C TYR A 29 2.13 9.72 -5.35
N GLN A 30 0.87 9.33 -5.50
CA GLN A 30 -0.14 10.14 -6.17
C GLN A 30 -1.49 9.92 -5.51
N LYS A 31 -2.17 10.99 -5.14
CA LYS A 31 -3.53 10.88 -4.59
C LYS A 31 -4.46 10.32 -5.65
N ILE A 32 -5.27 9.34 -5.27
CA ILE A 32 -6.23 8.67 -6.16
C ILE A 32 -7.61 8.57 -5.53
N ASP A 33 -8.63 8.51 -6.37
CA ASP A 33 -9.95 8.07 -5.97
C ASP A 33 -9.94 6.53 -5.84
N LEU A 34 -10.23 6.01 -4.65
CA LEU A 34 -10.16 4.57 -4.38
C LEU A 34 -11.28 3.78 -5.09
N ALA A 35 -12.39 4.42 -5.45
CA ALA A 35 -13.53 3.76 -6.08
C ALA A 35 -13.39 3.63 -7.59
N THR A 36 -12.71 4.58 -8.23
CA THR A 36 -12.51 4.63 -9.69
C THR A 36 -11.08 4.32 -10.10
N GLY A 37 -10.09 4.60 -9.25
CA GLY A 37 -8.66 4.57 -9.57
C GLY A 37 -8.16 5.79 -10.34
N GLU A 38 -8.97 6.84 -10.48
CA GLU A 38 -8.56 8.07 -11.15
C GLU A 38 -7.56 8.88 -10.29
N PRO A 39 -6.51 9.45 -10.90
CA PRO A 39 -5.60 10.35 -10.21
C PRO A 39 -6.32 11.66 -9.86
N LEU A 40 -6.20 12.09 -8.61
CA LEU A 40 -6.76 13.35 -8.13
C LEU A 40 -5.72 14.48 -8.14
N ASP A 41 -4.44 14.13 -8.06
CA ASP A 41 -3.31 15.06 -8.07
C ASP A 41 -2.24 14.61 -9.06
N LYS A 42 -1.20 15.43 -9.26
CA LYS A 42 -0.02 15.04 -10.04
C LYS A 42 0.82 14.00 -9.28
N LEU A 43 1.48 13.10 -10.02
CA LEU A 43 2.45 12.17 -9.46
C LEU A 43 3.62 12.94 -8.83
N THR A 44 3.83 12.72 -7.53
CA THR A 44 5.01 13.21 -6.81
C THR A 44 6.09 12.13 -6.84
N ILE A 45 7.31 12.52 -7.17
CA ILE A 45 8.49 11.64 -7.16
C ILE A 45 9.58 12.37 -6.36
N LEU A 46 9.84 11.91 -5.14
CA LEU A 46 10.98 12.35 -4.35
C LEU A 46 12.21 11.57 -4.81
N LYS A 47 13.29 12.28 -5.14
CA LYS A 47 14.48 11.72 -5.79
C LYS A 47 15.71 11.98 -4.92
N GLU A 48 16.47 10.92 -4.61
CA GLU A 48 17.64 11.07 -3.76
C GLU A 48 18.73 11.92 -4.43
N TRP A 49 18.91 11.77 -5.74
CA TRP A 49 19.93 12.51 -6.52
C TRP A 49 19.66 14.00 -6.68
N GLU A 50 18.47 14.49 -6.31
CA GLU A 50 18.14 15.92 -6.25
C GLU A 50 18.35 16.51 -4.86
N SER A 51 18.52 15.67 -3.84
CA SER A 51 18.75 16.11 -2.47
C SER A 51 19.61 15.09 -1.70
N SER A 52 18.99 14.10 -1.08
CA SER A 52 19.65 12.91 -0.51
C SER A 52 18.60 11.87 -0.11
N GLU A 53 19.03 10.61 0.08
CA GLU A 53 18.20 9.54 0.65
C GLU A 53 17.56 9.99 2.00
N LYS A 54 18.34 10.65 2.87
CA LYS A 54 17.83 11.20 4.14
C LYS A 54 16.72 12.24 3.92
N SER A 55 16.92 13.14 2.96
CA SER A 55 15.98 14.23 2.68
C SER A 55 14.63 13.70 2.20
N ILE A 56 14.62 12.75 1.24
CA ILE A 56 13.38 12.20 0.72
C ILE A 56 12.61 11.39 1.79
N VAL A 57 13.32 10.63 2.63
CA VAL A 57 12.74 9.88 3.74
C VAL A 57 12.13 10.83 4.77
N THR A 58 12.88 11.86 5.16
CA THR A 58 12.42 12.85 6.15
C THR A 58 11.19 13.61 5.66
N THR A 59 11.20 14.02 4.40
CA THR A 59 10.07 14.70 3.74
C THR A 59 8.82 13.83 3.76
N PHE A 60 8.95 12.57 3.33
CA PHE A 60 7.83 11.63 3.29
C PHE A 60 7.33 11.26 4.70
N TYR A 61 8.24 11.11 5.66
CA TYR A 61 7.92 10.85 7.06
C TYR A 61 7.05 11.96 7.65
N HIS A 62 7.50 13.22 7.56
CA HIS A 62 6.76 14.35 8.14
C HIS A 62 5.37 14.52 7.51
N GLN A 63 5.26 14.19 6.23
CA GLN A 63 3.99 14.27 5.50
C GLN A 63 2.97 13.21 5.95
N PHE A 64 3.39 11.97 6.23
CA PHE A 64 2.45 10.84 6.33
C PHE A 64 2.62 9.92 7.55
N PHE A 65 3.79 9.94 8.21
CA PHE A 65 4.15 9.02 9.30
C PHE A 65 4.48 9.71 10.63
N ASN A 66 4.51 11.04 10.65
CA ASN A 66 4.58 11.81 11.89
C ASN A 66 3.49 11.34 12.89
N PRO A 67 3.83 11.13 14.18
CA PRO A 67 2.88 10.77 15.22
C PRO A 67 1.59 11.58 15.26
N GLU A 68 1.66 12.87 14.96
CA GLU A 68 0.54 13.80 14.93
C GLU A 68 -0.41 13.59 13.74
N VAL A 69 0.07 12.92 12.70
CA VAL A 69 -0.73 12.59 11.51
C VAL A 69 -1.48 11.28 11.73
N ARG A 70 -2.81 11.35 11.63
CA ARG A 70 -3.66 10.13 11.71
C ARG A 70 -3.26 9.14 10.63
N VAL A 71 -3.21 7.84 10.97
CA VAL A 71 -2.87 6.75 10.04
C VAL A 71 -3.77 6.72 8.79
N THR A 72 -4.98 7.27 8.87
CA THR A 72 -5.93 7.38 7.76
C THR A 72 -5.63 8.50 6.76
N HIS A 73 -4.66 9.38 7.02
CA HIS A 73 -4.25 10.44 6.08
C HIS A 73 -3.41 9.92 4.92
N PHE A 74 -2.92 8.68 5.01
CA PHE A 74 -2.19 8.03 3.94
C PHE A 74 -2.55 6.55 3.91
N ILE A 75 -3.41 6.18 2.97
CA ILE A 75 -3.75 4.80 2.65
C ILE A 75 -2.96 4.41 1.40
N PRO A 76 -1.87 3.63 1.52
CA PRO A 76 -1.10 3.22 0.37
C PRO A 76 -1.85 2.17 -0.43
N VAL A 77 -1.82 2.35 -1.74
CA VAL A 77 -2.37 1.48 -2.77
C VAL A 77 -1.22 1.18 -3.73
N GLY A 78 -0.76 -0.07 -3.77
CA GLY A 78 0.47 -0.40 -4.48
C GLY A 78 0.64 -1.90 -4.69
N VAL A 79 1.86 -2.30 -5.02
CA VAL A 79 2.27 -3.71 -5.13
C VAL A 79 3.44 -3.93 -4.19
N ASN A 80 3.41 -5.02 -3.42
CA ASN A 80 4.50 -5.39 -2.52
C ASN A 80 4.77 -4.32 -1.45
N LEU A 81 3.70 -3.87 -0.78
CA LEU A 81 3.74 -2.81 0.22
C LEU A 81 4.52 -3.22 1.47
N ASP A 82 4.66 -4.51 1.74
CA ASP A 82 5.51 -5.03 2.83
C ASP A 82 6.97 -4.60 2.64
N TYR A 83 7.52 -4.73 1.43
CA TYR A 83 8.88 -4.28 1.14
C TYR A 83 9.04 -2.77 1.37
N ALA A 84 8.08 -1.96 0.91
CA ALA A 84 8.12 -0.51 1.10
C ALA A 84 8.01 -0.11 2.59
N TYR A 85 7.24 -0.84 3.39
CA TYR A 85 7.11 -0.61 4.82
C TYR A 85 8.38 -0.97 5.58
N GLU A 86 8.95 -2.15 5.34
CA GLU A 86 10.22 -2.55 5.94
C GLU A 86 11.35 -1.57 5.57
N MET A 87 11.36 -1.10 4.32
CA MET A 87 12.33 -0.10 3.87
C MET A 87 12.15 1.22 4.64
N ILE A 88 10.92 1.74 4.78
CA ILE A 88 10.65 2.94 5.56
C ILE A 88 11.10 2.79 7.03
N ILE A 89 10.83 1.64 7.66
CA ILE A 89 11.28 1.37 9.04
C ILE A 89 12.80 1.44 9.12
N ALA A 90 13.49 0.73 8.22
CA ALA A 90 14.95 0.70 8.17
C ALA A 90 15.55 2.09 7.96
N LYS A 91 14.97 2.91 7.06
CA LYS A 91 15.44 4.27 6.80
C LYS A 91 15.15 5.24 7.94
N CYS A 92 14.00 5.12 8.59
CA CYS A 92 13.71 5.93 9.78
C CYS A 92 14.74 5.64 10.89
N LYS A 93 15.08 4.36 11.12
CA LYS A 93 16.14 3.96 12.05
C LYS A 93 17.51 4.50 11.63
N LYS A 94 17.91 4.33 10.36
CA LYS A 94 19.18 4.81 9.80
C LYS A 94 19.37 6.33 10.00
N TYR A 95 18.29 7.10 9.92
CA TYR A 95 18.34 8.57 9.98
C TYR A 95 17.88 9.18 11.30
N ASN A 96 17.70 8.37 12.35
CA ASN A 96 17.25 8.80 13.68
C ASN A 96 15.91 9.56 13.66
N LEU A 97 15.00 9.17 12.76
CA LEU A 97 13.60 9.63 12.80
C LEU A 97 12.84 8.83 13.86
N PRO A 98 11.76 9.38 14.47
CA PRO A 98 11.00 8.64 15.47
C PRO A 98 10.47 7.33 14.89
N LEU A 99 10.69 6.25 15.63
CA LEU A 99 10.48 4.88 15.15
C LEU A 99 9.01 4.66 14.78
N ILE A 100 8.79 4.15 13.57
CA ILE A 100 7.49 3.66 13.16
C ILE A 100 7.39 2.19 13.55
N THR A 101 6.42 1.86 14.40
CA THR A 101 6.23 0.48 14.85
C THR A 101 5.50 -0.35 13.79
N SER A 102 5.77 -1.65 13.77
CA SER A 102 5.01 -2.62 12.96
C SER A 102 3.51 -2.55 13.28
N TYR A 103 3.13 -2.33 14.54
CA TYR A 103 1.73 -2.13 14.93
C TYR A 103 1.07 -0.96 14.17
N ARG A 104 1.75 0.19 14.11
CA ARG A 104 1.21 1.38 13.41
C ARG A 104 1.10 1.19 11.90
N LEU A 105 2.00 0.40 11.31
CA LEU A 105 2.04 0.15 9.86
C LEU A 105 1.10 -0.96 9.41
N TYR A 106 1.11 -2.10 10.09
CA TYR A 106 0.44 -3.32 9.66
C TYR A 106 -0.92 -3.52 10.32
N TYR A 107 -1.11 -3.01 11.56
CA TYR A 107 -2.37 -3.18 12.29
C TYR A 107 -3.27 -1.94 12.18
N GLU A 108 -2.75 -0.75 12.47
CA GLU A 108 -3.58 0.46 12.51
C GLU A 108 -3.82 1.11 11.14
N ARG A 109 -2.83 1.05 10.25
CA ARG A 109 -2.90 1.73 8.95
C ARG A 109 -3.57 0.85 7.90
N PRO A 110 -4.73 1.26 7.35
CA PRO A 110 -5.32 0.54 6.23
C PRO A 110 -4.44 0.67 4.98
N ARG A 111 -4.40 -0.40 4.18
CA ARG A 111 -3.62 -0.48 2.94
C ARG A 111 -4.31 -1.37 1.91
N LEU A 112 -3.99 -1.15 0.64
CA LEU A 112 -4.45 -1.99 -0.46
C LEU A 112 -3.26 -2.48 -1.28
N ASP A 113 -2.79 -3.69 -0.98
CA ASP A 113 -1.76 -4.35 -1.78
C ASP A 113 -2.41 -5.15 -2.91
N LEU A 114 -2.04 -4.84 -4.15
CA LEU A 114 -2.52 -5.56 -5.33
C LEU A 114 -1.72 -6.84 -5.61
N GLY A 115 -0.62 -7.11 -4.93
CA GLY A 115 0.18 -8.33 -5.10
C GLY A 115 -0.67 -9.61 -5.09
N PRO A 116 -1.51 -9.85 -4.07
CA PRO A 116 -2.43 -10.98 -4.05
C PRO A 116 -3.43 -10.98 -5.22
N VAL A 117 -3.90 -9.81 -5.66
CA VAL A 117 -4.79 -9.68 -6.83
C VAL A 117 -4.06 -10.09 -8.11
N LEU A 118 -2.80 -9.69 -8.28
CA LEU A 118 -1.98 -10.10 -9.43
C LEU A 118 -1.77 -11.61 -9.45
N VAL A 119 -1.60 -12.25 -8.30
CA VAL A 119 -1.50 -13.73 -8.20
C VAL A 119 -2.79 -14.38 -8.68
N LEU A 120 -3.96 -13.87 -8.28
CA LEU A 120 -5.25 -14.38 -8.76
C LEU A 120 -5.42 -14.19 -10.27
N LEU A 121 -5.01 -13.05 -10.81
CA LEU A 121 -5.01 -12.80 -12.27
C LEU A 121 -4.01 -13.70 -13.01
N ASN A 122 -2.99 -14.21 -12.33
CA ASN A 122 -1.95 -15.10 -12.87
C ASN A 122 -2.28 -16.59 -12.66
N ASP A 123 -3.55 -16.96 -12.65
CA ASP A 123 -4.02 -18.33 -12.42
C ASP A 123 -3.54 -18.91 -11.07
N GLY A 124 -3.41 -18.06 -10.05
CA GLY A 124 -2.91 -18.45 -8.72
C GLY A 124 -1.40 -18.65 -8.64
N ARG A 125 -0.64 -18.35 -9.70
CA ARG A 125 0.82 -18.53 -9.71
C ARG A 125 1.53 -17.29 -9.18
N PHE A 126 2.41 -17.47 -8.21
CA PHE A 126 3.29 -16.41 -7.71
C PHE A 126 4.36 -16.02 -8.74
N ALA A 127 4.95 -17.01 -9.40
CA ALA A 127 5.95 -16.78 -10.44
C ALA A 127 5.32 -16.05 -11.63
N GLY A 128 5.83 -14.86 -11.94
CA GLY A 128 5.32 -14.01 -13.02
C GLY A 128 4.11 -13.15 -12.65
N ALA A 129 3.62 -13.17 -11.40
CA ALA A 129 2.54 -12.27 -10.94
C ALA A 129 3.07 -10.86 -10.67
N ARG A 130 3.48 -10.18 -11.74
CA ARG A 130 4.08 -8.85 -11.70
C ARG A 130 3.23 -7.88 -12.52
N LEU A 131 3.35 -6.60 -12.22
CA LEU A 131 2.56 -5.56 -12.88
C LEU A 131 2.78 -5.55 -14.41
N ASP A 132 4.01 -5.78 -14.86
CA ASP A 132 4.39 -5.82 -16.27
C ASP A 132 3.73 -6.97 -17.04
N THR A 133 3.44 -8.10 -16.39
CA THR A 133 2.68 -9.22 -16.97
C THR A 133 1.28 -8.81 -17.41
N PHE A 134 0.65 -7.89 -16.67
CA PHE A 134 -0.72 -7.44 -16.90
C PHE A 134 -0.79 -6.05 -17.52
N SER A 135 0.36 -5.44 -17.79
CA SER A 135 0.44 -4.14 -18.45
C SER A 135 0.80 -4.33 -19.92
N SER A 136 0.34 -3.40 -20.77
CA SER A 136 0.67 -3.39 -22.20
C SER A 136 2.16 -3.15 -22.53
N LYS A 137 3.01 -2.87 -21.52
CA LYS A 137 4.40 -2.45 -21.71
C LYS A 137 5.34 -3.35 -20.90
N LYS A 138 6.44 -3.80 -21.50
CA LYS A 138 7.53 -4.43 -20.75
C LYS A 138 8.13 -3.39 -19.79
N SER A 139 8.36 -3.79 -18.54
CA SER A 139 9.05 -2.95 -17.57
C SER A 139 10.56 -3.00 -17.84
N ASP A 140 11.20 -1.84 -17.86
CA ASP A 140 12.65 -1.71 -17.88
C ASP A 140 13.23 -1.65 -16.45
N ALA A 141 12.44 -1.96 -15.41
CA ALA A 141 12.85 -1.87 -14.00
C ALA A 141 14.13 -2.67 -13.70
N GLY A 142 14.37 -3.79 -14.40
CA GLY A 142 15.61 -4.56 -14.26
C GLY A 142 16.89 -3.80 -14.67
N ARG A 143 16.78 -2.62 -15.28
CA ARG A 143 17.92 -1.76 -15.67
C ARG A 143 18.15 -0.58 -14.73
N ILE A 144 17.28 -0.39 -13.73
CA ILE A 144 17.36 0.76 -12.82
C ILE A 144 18.72 0.78 -12.09
N ASN A 145 19.19 -0.35 -11.57
CA ASN A 145 20.51 -0.41 -10.91
C ASN A 145 21.64 0.03 -11.85
N THR A 146 21.65 -0.46 -13.08
CA THR A 146 22.67 -0.08 -14.08
C THR A 146 22.61 1.41 -14.42
N TRP A 147 21.41 1.97 -14.59
CA TRP A 147 21.26 3.39 -14.84
C TRP A 147 21.69 4.23 -13.64
N TYR A 148 21.40 3.75 -12.43
CA TYR A 148 21.76 4.44 -11.20
C TYR A 148 23.28 4.49 -11.02
N GLU A 149 23.97 3.37 -11.23
CA GLU A 149 25.44 3.30 -11.21
C GLU A 149 26.09 4.24 -12.23
N LYS A 150 25.49 4.36 -13.42
CA LYS A 150 25.93 5.28 -14.47
C LYS A 150 25.47 6.72 -14.28
N LYS A 151 24.70 7.01 -13.22
CA LYS A 151 24.07 8.32 -12.96
C LYS A 151 23.16 8.79 -14.10
N GLU A 152 22.56 7.83 -14.83
CA GLU A 152 21.57 8.06 -15.87
C GLU A 152 20.16 8.17 -15.26
N PHE A 153 19.87 9.32 -14.63
CA PHE A 153 18.62 9.49 -13.87
C PHE A 153 17.36 9.68 -14.73
N LYS A 154 17.49 10.19 -15.95
CA LYS A 154 16.34 10.42 -16.85
C LYS A 154 15.60 9.12 -17.21
N PRO A 155 16.28 8.03 -17.62
CA PRO A 155 15.65 6.72 -17.80
C PRO A 155 14.95 6.17 -16.55
N ILE A 156 15.51 6.39 -15.36
CA ILE A 156 14.91 5.96 -14.09
C ILE A 156 13.59 6.69 -13.87
N GLU A 157 13.59 8.02 -13.96
CA GLU A 157 12.37 8.81 -13.77
C GLU A 157 11.28 8.43 -14.80
N HIS A 158 11.66 8.23 -16.06
CA HIS A 158 10.73 7.78 -17.10
C HIS A 158 10.12 6.41 -16.80
N THR A 159 10.91 5.48 -16.25
CA THR A 159 10.46 4.14 -15.86
C THR A 159 9.47 4.21 -14.72
N ILE A 160 9.76 5.01 -13.67
CA ILE A 160 8.85 5.24 -12.53
C ILE A 160 7.50 5.81 -13.01
N ARG A 161 7.52 6.80 -13.91
CA ARG A 161 6.29 7.39 -14.46
C ARG A 161 5.48 6.37 -15.25
N LYS A 162 6.13 5.57 -16.09
CA LYS A 162 5.47 4.48 -16.83
C LYS A 162 4.88 3.42 -15.91
N GLU A 163 5.58 3.09 -14.82
CA GLU A 163 5.10 2.11 -13.84
C GLU A 163 3.85 2.63 -13.13
N ALA A 164 3.87 3.88 -12.66
CA ALA A 164 2.70 4.54 -12.08
C ALA A 164 1.51 4.55 -13.05
N GLU A 165 1.72 4.94 -14.31
CA GLU A 165 0.66 4.89 -15.34
C GLU A 165 0.10 3.47 -15.54
N SER A 166 0.97 2.47 -15.53
CA SER A 166 0.58 1.07 -15.74
C SER A 166 -0.21 0.54 -14.55
N PHE A 167 0.20 0.89 -13.34
CA PHE A 167 -0.51 0.59 -12.11
C PHE A 167 -1.91 1.21 -12.13
N LEU A 168 -2.02 2.51 -12.40
CA LEU A 168 -3.31 3.21 -12.40
C LEU A 168 -4.26 2.63 -13.44
N LYS A 169 -3.78 2.34 -14.65
CA LYS A 169 -4.62 1.69 -15.69
C LYS A 169 -5.14 0.33 -15.24
N LEU A 170 -4.30 -0.48 -14.61
CA LEU A 170 -4.73 -1.77 -14.08
C LEU A 170 -5.76 -1.57 -12.95
N PHE A 171 -5.50 -0.64 -12.04
CA PHE A 171 -6.37 -0.38 -10.90
C PHE A 171 -7.75 0.15 -11.34
N GLN A 172 -7.78 1.04 -12.34
CA GLN A 172 -9.01 1.52 -12.99
C GLN A 172 -9.77 0.39 -13.68
N TYR A 173 -9.05 -0.50 -14.38
CA TYR A 173 -9.64 -1.69 -15.00
C TYR A 173 -10.32 -2.57 -13.95
N LEU A 174 -9.61 -2.91 -12.86
CA LEU A 174 -10.16 -3.71 -11.76
C LEU A 174 -11.38 -3.04 -11.13
N SER A 175 -11.31 -1.73 -10.91
CA SER A 175 -12.41 -0.93 -10.33
C SER A 175 -13.65 -0.93 -11.23
N LYS A 176 -13.47 -0.82 -12.55
CA LYS A 176 -14.55 -0.85 -13.55
C LYS A 176 -15.22 -2.22 -13.66
N TYR A 177 -14.44 -3.29 -13.52
CA TYR A 177 -14.93 -4.66 -13.76
C TYR A 177 -15.19 -5.46 -12.47
N LYS A 178 -15.11 -4.84 -11.28
CA LYS A 178 -15.35 -5.50 -9.98
C LYS A 178 -16.68 -6.24 -9.88
N THR A 179 -17.73 -5.74 -10.52
CA THR A 179 -19.05 -6.39 -10.55
C THR A 179 -19.08 -7.65 -11.41
N ARG A 180 -18.18 -7.76 -12.40
CA ARG A 180 -18.03 -8.94 -13.25
C ARG A 180 -17.20 -10.04 -12.61
N LEU A 181 -16.48 -9.74 -11.52
CA LEU A 181 -15.77 -10.76 -10.72
C LEU A 181 -16.73 -11.64 -9.89
N GLY A 182 -18.06 -11.46 -10.00
CA GLY A 182 -19.05 -12.20 -9.22
C GLY A 182 -19.11 -11.79 -7.75
N ILE A 183 -18.28 -10.83 -7.33
CA ILE A 183 -18.23 -10.29 -5.97
C ILE A 183 -19.19 -9.09 -5.90
N ALA A 184 -20.49 -9.36 -6.01
CA ALA A 184 -21.48 -8.36 -5.63
C ALA A 184 -21.52 -8.28 -4.10
N ARG A 185 -21.51 -7.07 -3.53
CA ARG A 185 -21.98 -6.89 -2.15
C ARG A 185 -23.40 -7.44 -2.12
N LYS A 186 -23.69 -8.39 -1.23
CA LYS A 186 -25.08 -8.75 -0.92
C LYS A 186 -25.79 -7.45 -0.52
N GLY A 187 -26.68 -6.97 -1.37
CA GLY A 187 -27.41 -5.74 -1.12
C GLY A 187 -28.26 -5.90 0.13
N LYS A 188 -28.35 -4.83 0.95
CA LYS A 188 -29.56 -4.60 1.74
C LYS A 188 -30.74 -4.52 0.76
N PRO A 189 -31.90 -5.12 1.09
CA PRO A 189 -33.05 -5.10 0.19
C PRO A 189 -33.45 -3.66 -0.14
N ALA A 190 -33.62 -3.40 -1.43
CA ALA A 190 -34.23 -2.18 -1.94
C ALA A 190 -35.72 -2.21 -1.59
N HIS A 191 -36.09 -1.69 -0.42
CA HIS A 191 -37.46 -1.27 -0.13
C HIS A 191 -37.44 -0.17 0.94
N GLU A 192 -37.04 1.03 0.54
CA GLU A 192 -37.67 2.23 1.09
C GLU A 192 -38.26 2.98 -0.10
N LYS A 193 -39.53 2.69 -0.34
CA LYS A 193 -40.40 3.46 -1.21
C LYS A 193 -40.67 4.79 -0.48
N PRO A 194 -40.68 5.94 -1.17
CA PRO A 194 -40.77 7.25 -0.54
C PRO A 194 -42.03 7.40 0.31
N GLU A 195 -41.85 8.11 1.42
CA GLU A 195 -42.88 8.52 2.38
C GLU A 195 -44.13 9.06 1.67
N GLN A 196 -45.30 8.49 2.00
CA GLN A 196 -46.55 9.23 1.99
C GLN A 196 -46.82 9.67 3.43
N THR A 197 -46.36 10.88 3.75
CA THR A 197 -46.71 11.59 4.98
C THR A 197 -48.12 12.15 4.82
N THR A 198 -49.13 11.38 5.20
CA THR A 198 -50.46 11.92 5.51
C THR A 198 -50.46 12.34 6.97
N HIS A 199 -50.37 13.65 7.21
CA HIS A 199 -50.66 14.25 8.51
C HIS A 199 -52.16 14.11 8.84
N PRO A 200 -52.50 13.81 10.10
CA PRO A 200 -53.68 14.38 10.74
C PRO A 200 -53.27 15.35 11.86
N VAL A 201 -53.69 16.59 11.67
CA VAL A 201 -54.03 17.63 12.66
C VAL A 201 -55.07 17.04 13.64
N ASN A 202 -55.11 17.13 14.98
CA ASN A 202 -54.89 18.16 16.03
C ASN A 202 -55.12 17.45 17.41
N PRO A 203 -55.20 18.10 18.60
CA PRO A 203 -54.65 19.37 19.10
C PRO A 203 -53.95 19.25 20.50
N GLU A 204 -53.34 20.37 20.92
CA GLU A 204 -52.98 20.83 22.28
C GLU A 204 -53.21 19.91 23.49
N THR A 205 -52.14 19.69 24.28
CA THR A 205 -52.25 19.64 25.74
C THR A 205 -50.94 20.14 26.40
N THR A 206 -51.04 21.35 26.94
CA THR A 206 -50.34 21.98 28.09
C THR A 206 -49.15 21.26 28.77
N LEU A 207 -48.04 22.01 28.86
CA LEU A 207 -46.91 21.81 29.79
C LEU A 207 -47.30 22.16 31.24
N PRO A 208 -46.64 21.51 32.23
CA PRO A 208 -46.25 22.17 33.48
C PRO A 208 -44.73 22.07 33.73
N PRO A 209 -44.20 22.85 34.70
CA PRO A 209 -42.88 23.48 34.61
C PRO A 209 -41.71 22.66 35.20
N HIS A 210 -40.51 23.07 34.82
CA HIS A 210 -39.24 22.75 35.49
C HIS A 210 -39.27 23.01 37.00
N PRO A 211 -38.42 22.30 37.75
CA PRO A 211 -37.56 23.02 38.68
C PRO A 211 -36.07 22.65 38.55
N GLU A 212 -35.28 23.71 38.52
CA GLU A 212 -34.02 23.95 39.23
C GLU A 212 -32.88 22.91 39.20
N SER A 213 -31.74 23.37 38.68
CA SER A 213 -30.40 22.86 39.00
C SER A 213 -30.07 23.05 40.49
N PRO A 214 -29.11 22.29 41.03
CA PRO A 214 -27.79 22.91 41.18
C PRO A 214 -26.60 21.97 40.92
N ALA A 215 -25.58 22.50 40.26
CA ALA A 215 -24.17 22.17 40.56
C ALA A 215 -23.66 23.22 41.58
N PRO A 216 -22.42 23.16 42.14
CA PRO A 216 -21.33 22.22 41.92
C PRO A 216 -20.63 21.74 43.21
N SER A 217 -19.72 20.76 43.14
CA SER A 217 -18.60 20.71 44.11
C SER A 217 -17.33 20.15 43.50
N VAL A 218 -16.35 21.04 43.47
CA VAL A 218 -14.92 20.88 43.18
C VAL A 218 -14.29 19.88 44.17
N GLY A 219 -13.39 19.04 43.67
CA GLY A 219 -12.53 18.18 44.50
C GLY A 219 -11.38 17.57 43.69
N THR A 220 -10.24 18.25 43.68
CA THR A 220 -8.90 17.72 43.33
C THR A 220 -8.01 17.85 44.58
N PRO A 221 -6.80 17.28 44.63
CA PRO A 221 -6.38 15.90 44.40
C PRO A 221 -5.62 15.33 45.63
N ARG A 222 -5.63 14.01 45.87
CA ARG A 222 -4.72 13.41 46.87
C ARG A 222 -3.56 12.68 46.20
N LYS A 223 -2.40 13.33 46.25
CA LYS A 223 -1.06 12.75 46.16
C LYS A 223 -0.91 11.62 47.18
N GLN A 224 -0.41 10.47 46.74
CA GLN A 224 0.50 9.66 47.55
C GLN A 224 1.60 9.09 46.62
N ALA A 225 2.83 9.40 47.00
CA ALA A 225 4.05 8.80 46.52
C ALA A 225 4.40 7.62 47.44
N GLU A 226 5.03 6.58 46.90
CA GLU A 226 6.25 5.96 47.42
C GLU A 226 6.64 4.70 46.63
N THR A 227 7.72 4.83 45.86
CA THR A 227 8.93 3.97 45.84
C THR A 227 8.81 2.50 46.24
N ARG A 228 9.26 1.60 45.32
CA ARG A 228 10.51 0.82 45.46
C ARG A 228 10.76 -0.07 44.23
N ASN A 229 11.83 0.23 43.49
CA ASN A 229 12.62 -0.76 42.76
C ASN A 229 13.44 -1.58 43.77
N PRO A 230 13.82 -2.82 43.41
CA PRO A 230 15.24 -3.06 43.26
C PRO A 230 15.59 -3.79 41.96
N ASP A 231 16.78 -3.44 41.50
CA ASP A 231 17.49 -3.92 40.32
C ASP A 231 18.44 -5.10 40.74
N PRO A 232 19.36 -5.62 39.92
CA PRO A 232 19.19 -6.85 39.15
C PRO A 232 20.16 -7.98 39.57
N HIS A 233 19.77 -9.24 39.40
CA HIS A 233 20.69 -10.37 39.53
C HIS A 233 21.16 -10.91 38.17
N LYS A 234 22.45 -10.69 37.94
CA LYS A 234 23.34 -11.43 37.03
C LYS A 234 23.25 -12.94 37.28
N ARG A 235 23.17 -13.73 36.22
CA ARG A 235 23.79 -15.07 36.17
C ARG A 235 24.44 -15.32 34.81
N SER A 236 25.70 -15.69 34.91
CA SER A 236 26.64 -15.99 33.83
C SER A 236 26.38 -17.37 33.21
N ALA A 237 26.66 -17.43 31.91
CA ALA A 237 27.31 -18.48 31.13
C ALA A 237 27.03 -19.97 31.43
N GLN A 238 26.59 -20.70 30.40
CA GLN A 238 27.36 -21.86 29.92
C GLN A 238 27.05 -22.16 28.44
N LEU A 239 28.12 -22.12 27.63
CA LEU A 239 28.19 -22.69 26.29
C LEU A 239 28.11 -24.22 26.37
N ALA A 240 27.36 -24.83 25.47
CA ALA A 240 27.63 -26.18 25.00
C ALA A 240 27.64 -26.19 23.47
N LYS A 241 28.82 -26.50 22.91
CA LYS A 241 29.06 -26.75 21.49
C LYS A 241 28.35 -28.04 21.08
N ALA A 242 27.67 -28.02 19.95
CA ALA A 242 27.30 -29.23 19.21
C ALA A 242 27.76 -29.07 17.76
N GLU A 243 28.71 -29.90 17.36
CA GLU A 243 29.21 -30.02 15.98
C GLU A 243 28.23 -30.78 15.07
N PRO A 244 28.34 -30.61 13.74
CA PRO A 244 27.28 -30.93 12.79
C PRO A 244 27.27 -32.40 12.38
N ARG A 245 26.07 -33.00 12.34
CA ARG A 245 25.83 -34.31 11.72
C ARG A 245 25.65 -34.16 10.20
N SER A 246 26.46 -34.88 9.44
CA SER A 246 26.41 -35.01 7.98
C SER A 246 25.06 -35.49 7.45
N PRO A 247 24.62 -35.02 6.26
CA PRO A 247 23.35 -35.39 5.67
C PRO A 247 23.39 -36.78 5.01
N ARG A 248 22.43 -37.63 5.39
CA ARG A 248 22.17 -38.94 4.80
C ARG A 248 21.47 -38.76 3.46
N LYS A 249 22.08 -39.26 2.38
CA LYS A 249 21.48 -39.33 1.03
C LYS A 249 20.26 -40.25 1.04
N SER A 250 19.17 -39.82 0.43
CA SER A 250 18.06 -40.68 0.00
C SER A 250 17.79 -40.46 -1.49
N PRO A 251 17.33 -41.50 -2.21
CA PRO A 251 17.50 -41.61 -3.65
C PRO A 251 16.39 -40.96 -4.46
N ALA A 252 16.78 -40.56 -5.67
CA ALA A 252 15.91 -40.02 -6.72
C ALA A 252 14.85 -41.05 -7.15
N GLN A 253 13.61 -40.60 -7.27
CA GLN A 253 12.61 -41.23 -8.12
C GLN A 253 12.16 -40.26 -9.20
N THR A 254 12.44 -40.68 -10.42
CA THR A 254 12.09 -40.08 -11.70
C THR A 254 10.60 -40.28 -11.96
N ILE A 255 9.86 -39.19 -12.23
CA ILE A 255 8.57 -39.26 -12.94
C ILE A 255 8.57 -38.15 -14.00
N SER A 256 8.51 -38.58 -15.26
CA SER A 256 8.36 -37.73 -16.45
C SER A 256 6.96 -37.09 -16.51
N PRO A 257 6.79 -35.84 -16.97
CA PRO A 257 5.46 -35.27 -17.16
C PRO A 257 4.90 -35.61 -18.56
N GLU A 258 3.70 -36.18 -18.55
CA GLU A 258 2.83 -36.31 -19.73
C GLU A 258 2.41 -34.95 -20.29
N LYS A 259 2.42 -34.87 -21.63
CA LYS A 259 1.89 -33.77 -22.43
C LYS A 259 0.37 -33.64 -22.23
N ARG A 260 -0.12 -32.46 -21.86
CA ARG A 260 -1.50 -32.04 -22.14
C ARG A 260 -1.57 -30.65 -22.75
N SER A 261 -1.92 -30.67 -24.03
CA SER A 261 -2.82 -29.77 -24.78
C SER A 261 -2.88 -28.28 -24.40
N SER A 262 -2.41 -27.46 -25.33
CA SER A 262 -2.57 -26.00 -25.39
C SER A 262 -3.97 -25.59 -25.87
N VAL A 263 -4.63 -24.67 -25.16
CA VAL A 263 -5.84 -23.94 -25.59
C VAL A 263 -5.61 -22.43 -25.29
N PRO A 264 -6.07 -21.48 -26.14
CA PRO A 264 -5.28 -20.29 -26.43
C PRO A 264 -5.55 -19.05 -25.55
N ARG A 265 -4.44 -18.54 -25.03
CA ARG A 265 -3.96 -17.14 -24.91
C ARG A 265 -4.94 -15.99 -25.23
N ASN A 266 -5.22 -15.20 -24.18
CA ASN A 266 -5.39 -13.74 -24.09
C ASN A 266 -6.41 -13.02 -24.98
N GLN A 267 -7.56 -12.68 -24.40
CA GLN A 267 -8.49 -11.64 -24.90
C GLN A 267 -8.07 -10.19 -24.54
N LEU A 268 -6.98 -10.00 -23.79
CA LEU A 268 -6.51 -8.68 -23.34
C LEU A 268 -5.76 -7.85 -24.41
N LEU A 269 -5.45 -8.41 -25.58
CA LEU A 269 -4.67 -7.75 -26.63
C LEU A 269 -5.49 -6.93 -27.65
N LYS A 270 -6.82 -6.88 -27.53
CA LYS A 270 -7.71 -6.31 -28.56
C LYS A 270 -8.38 -5.00 -28.16
N TYR A 271 -7.64 -4.01 -27.66
CA TYR A 271 -8.19 -2.65 -27.55
C TYR A 271 -7.13 -1.59 -27.85
N SER A 272 -7.07 -1.21 -29.13
CA SER A 272 -6.57 0.10 -29.57
C SER A 272 -7.78 0.96 -29.94
N PRO A 273 -7.98 2.16 -29.36
CA PRO A 273 -9.04 3.05 -29.79
C PRO A 273 -8.67 3.67 -31.14
N THR A 274 -9.47 3.40 -32.16
CA THR A 274 -9.44 4.15 -33.42
C THR A 274 -9.87 5.59 -33.18
N LYS A 275 -8.99 6.54 -33.49
CA LYS A 275 -9.32 7.97 -33.59
C LYS A 275 -10.37 8.16 -34.69
N LYS A 276 -11.54 8.68 -34.35
CA LYS A 276 -12.44 9.30 -35.33
C LYS A 276 -11.86 10.67 -35.70
N SER A 277 -11.61 10.87 -36.99
CA SER A 277 -11.28 12.17 -37.58
C SER A 277 -12.57 12.91 -37.91
N ASP A 278 -12.96 13.89 -37.08
CA ASP A 278 -13.96 14.89 -37.46
C ASP A 278 -13.26 16.00 -38.27
N GLY A 279 -13.27 15.85 -39.59
CA GLY A 279 -12.92 16.93 -40.51
C GLY A 279 -14.13 17.79 -40.81
N ARG A 280 -14.35 18.86 -40.03
CA ARG A 280 -15.20 19.98 -40.47
C ARG A 280 -14.38 20.89 -41.37
N LYS A 281 -14.77 20.94 -42.65
CA LYS A 281 -14.39 21.99 -43.59
C LYS A 281 -15.17 23.26 -43.22
N TYR A 282 -14.47 24.36 -42.98
CA TYR A 282 -15.03 25.71 -43.15
C TYR A 282 -14.61 26.22 -44.53
N ARG A 283 -15.61 26.57 -45.34
CA ARG A 283 -15.53 27.62 -46.36
C ARG A 283 -16.14 28.86 -45.73
#